data_AF-A0A2M8EA07-F1
#
_entry.id   AF-A0A2M8EA07-F1
#
_cell.length_a   1.000
_cell.length_b   1.000
_cell.length_c   1.000
_cell.angle_alpha   90.00
_cell.angle_beta   90.00
_cell.angle_gamma   90.00
#
_symmetry.space_group_name_H-M   'P 1'
#
loop_
_entity.id
_entity.type
_entity.pdbx_description
1 polymer ?
#
loop_
_entity_poly.entity_id
_entity_poly.type
_entity_poly.pdbx_seq_one_letter_code
_entity_poly.pdbx_strand_id
1 'polypeptide(L)'
;GTYNDVLAPIAVTNIGAQTERWALIFTNTTTFNIVGEHVGVIGTGNVNEEQAPLNPATNAPYFTIPVLGWGIGWSTGNVLRFNTVGAMAPVWVVRTIQQGPNTGTNHSFTILSRGDVDRP
;
A
#
# COMPACT_ATOMS: atom_id res chain seq x y z
N GLY A 1 -18.06 -14.46 1.81
CA GLY A 1 -18.50 -13.79 0.57
C GLY A 1 -17.40 -13.88 -0.47
N THR A 2 -17.69 -13.48 -1.70
CA THR A 2 -16.70 -13.44 -2.79
C THR A 2 -16.65 -12.03 -3.36
N TYR A 3 -15.43 -11.55 -3.66
CA TYR A 3 -15.22 -10.28 -4.36
C TYR A 3 -15.04 -10.55 -5.85
N ASN A 4 -15.68 -9.76 -6.72
CA ASN A 4 -15.57 -9.87 -8.17
C ASN A 4 -14.52 -8.88 -8.70
N ASP A 5 -13.28 -9.31 -8.70
CA ASP A 5 -12.13 -8.53 -9.18
C ASP A 5 -12.07 -8.40 -10.71
N VAL A 6 -12.80 -9.23 -11.46
CA VAL A 6 -12.90 -9.14 -12.92
C VAL A 6 -13.73 -7.94 -13.35
N LEU A 7 -14.90 -7.72 -12.73
CA LEU A 7 -15.78 -6.59 -13.05
C LEU A 7 -15.43 -5.32 -12.28
N ALA A 8 -14.78 -5.46 -11.13
CA ALA A 8 -14.38 -4.35 -10.27
C ALA A 8 -12.93 -4.58 -9.80
N PRO A 9 -11.94 -4.34 -10.67
CA PRO A 9 -10.55 -4.52 -10.29
C PRO A 9 -10.15 -3.56 -9.17
N ILE A 10 -9.36 -4.07 -8.23
CA ILE A 10 -8.72 -3.24 -7.21
C ILE A 10 -7.65 -2.40 -7.91
N ALA A 11 -7.84 -1.09 -7.93
CA ALA A 11 -6.96 -0.18 -8.64
C ALA A 11 -5.85 0.33 -7.73
N VAL A 12 -4.69 0.59 -8.33
CA VAL A 12 -3.52 1.18 -7.66
C VAL A 12 -2.95 2.29 -8.54
N THR A 13 -2.24 3.23 -7.92
CA THR A 13 -1.51 4.28 -8.65
C THR A 13 -0.04 4.23 -8.26
N ASN A 14 0.86 4.60 -9.19
CA ASN A 14 2.30 4.60 -8.91
C ASN A 14 2.69 5.50 -7.72
N ILE A 15 1.92 6.58 -7.49
CA ILE A 15 2.16 7.53 -6.40
C ILE A 15 1.65 7.05 -5.05
N GLY A 16 0.55 6.30 -5.00
CA GLY A 16 -0.07 5.89 -3.75
C GLY A 16 0.29 4.48 -3.30
N ALA A 17 0.55 3.57 -4.24
CA ALA A 17 0.75 2.16 -3.99
C ALA A 17 2.04 1.89 -3.21
N GLN A 18 1.92 1.02 -2.20
CA GLN A 18 3.04 0.47 -1.45
C GLN A 18 3.09 -1.04 -1.68
N THR A 19 4.28 -1.63 -1.66
CA THR A 19 4.41 -3.09 -1.66
C THR A 19 3.95 -3.62 -0.30
N GLU A 20 2.79 -4.27 -0.27
CA GLU A 20 2.12 -4.63 0.98
C GLU A 20 1.16 -5.81 0.77
N ARG A 21 0.95 -6.58 1.84
CA ARG A 21 -0.09 -7.62 1.90
C ARG A 21 -1.27 -7.11 2.71
N TRP A 22 -2.44 -7.01 2.07
CA TRP A 22 -3.63 -6.44 2.66
C TRP A 22 -4.62 -7.50 3.12
N ALA A 23 -5.32 -7.19 4.21
CA ALA A 23 -6.44 -7.96 4.74
C ALA A 23 -7.58 -7.01 5.10
N LEU A 24 -8.73 -7.19 4.45
CA LEU A 24 -9.98 -6.55 4.85
C LEU A 24 -10.77 -7.52 5.73
N ILE A 25 -10.72 -7.29 7.04
CA ILE A 25 -11.28 -8.20 8.03
C ILE A 25 -12.66 -7.71 8.41
N PHE A 26 -13.69 -8.43 7.98
CA PHE A 26 -15.08 -8.08 8.27
C PHE A 26 -15.38 -8.15 9.76
N THR A 27 -15.93 -7.06 10.30
CA THR A 27 -16.41 -6.98 11.69
C THR A 27 -17.90 -7.26 11.77
N ASN A 28 -18.63 -7.08 10.67
CA ASN A 28 -20.02 -7.50 10.48
C ASN A 28 -20.26 -7.94 9.03
N THR A 29 -21.49 -7.90 8.52
CA THR A 29 -21.81 -8.29 7.13
C THR A 29 -21.44 -7.25 6.07
N THR A 30 -21.18 -5.99 6.48
CA THR A 30 -20.95 -4.85 5.58
C THR A 30 -19.70 -4.03 5.92
N THR A 31 -19.26 -4.02 7.18
CA THR A 31 -18.11 -3.25 7.67
C THR A 31 -16.89 -4.16 7.84
N PHE A 32 -15.71 -3.63 7.53
CA PHE A 32 -14.44 -4.31 7.71
C PHE A 32 -13.33 -3.35 8.19
N ASN A 33 -12.32 -3.91 8.85
CA ASN A 33 -11.07 -3.23 9.15
C ASN A 33 -10.10 -3.39 7.97
N ILE A 34 -9.39 -2.32 7.62
CA ILE A 34 -8.37 -2.31 6.58
C ILE A 34 -7.02 -2.49 7.25
N VAL A 35 -6.36 -3.62 7.00
CA VAL A 35 -5.10 -3.99 7.67
C VAL A 35 -4.02 -4.28 6.64
N GLY A 36 -2.87 -3.61 6.75
CA GLY A 36 -1.64 -3.96 6.04
C GLY A 36 -0.69 -4.73 6.95
N GLU A 37 0.12 -5.62 6.38
CA GLU A 37 1.11 -6.41 7.14
C GLU A 37 2.11 -5.52 7.89
N HIS A 38 2.58 -4.42 7.28
CA HIS A 38 3.54 -3.51 7.91
C HIS A 38 2.90 -2.24 8.49
N VAL A 39 1.84 -1.72 7.85
CA VAL A 39 1.16 -0.48 8.30
C VAL A 39 0.09 -0.71 9.38
N GLY A 40 -0.27 -1.96 9.68
CA GLY A 40 -1.30 -2.29 10.65
C GLY A 40 -2.70 -1.85 10.22
N VAL A 41 -3.59 -1.55 11.19
CA VAL A 41 -4.95 -1.09 10.90
C VAL A 41 -4.91 0.38 10.49
N ILE A 42 -5.22 0.66 9.22
CA ILE A 42 -5.19 2.02 8.66
C ILE A 42 -6.57 2.68 8.59
N GLY A 43 -7.63 1.93 8.87
CA GLY A 43 -8.99 2.46 8.88
C GLY A 43 -10.04 1.36 8.88
N THR A 44 -11.29 1.78 8.74
CA THR A 44 -12.45 0.92 8.53
C THR A 44 -13.11 1.29 7.22
N GLY A 45 -13.74 0.31 6.57
CA GLY A 45 -14.47 0.51 5.33
C GLY A 45 -15.80 -0.22 5.34
N ASN A 46 -16.61 0.07 4.32
CA ASN A 46 -17.91 -0.55 4.13
C ASN A 46 -18.08 -1.03 2.69
N VAL A 47 -18.83 -2.13 2.50
CA VAL A 47 -19.14 -2.69 1.18
C VAL A 47 -20.06 -1.80 0.33
N ASN A 48 -20.71 -0.79 0.92
CA ASN A 48 -21.66 0.09 0.23
C ASN A 48 -21.01 1.39 -0.29
N GLU A 49 -19.70 1.57 -0.10
CA GLU A 49 -18.96 2.75 -0.53
C GLU A 49 -17.60 2.35 -1.11
N GLU A 50 -17.09 3.18 -2.02
CA GLU A 50 -15.73 3.03 -2.53
C GLU A 50 -14.71 3.26 -1.41
N GLN A 51 -13.73 2.37 -1.29
CA GLN A 51 -12.68 2.49 -0.29
C GLN A 51 -11.37 2.89 -0.94
N ALA A 52 -10.84 4.04 -0.51
CA ALA A 52 -9.58 4.59 -1.02
C ALA A 52 -8.73 5.19 0.13
N PRO A 53 -8.22 4.36 1.06
CA PRO A 53 -7.48 4.85 2.21
C PRO A 53 -6.19 5.57 1.79
N LEU A 54 -5.99 6.78 2.33
CA LEU A 54 -4.87 7.65 1.94
C LEU A 54 -3.55 7.19 2.55
N ASN A 55 -2.51 7.20 1.70
CA ASN A 55 -1.13 7.07 2.12
C ASN A 55 -0.63 8.42 2.69
N PRO A 56 -0.26 8.50 3.99
CA PRO A 56 0.18 9.76 4.60
C PRO A 56 1.51 10.28 4.01
N ALA A 57 2.30 9.44 3.34
CA ALA A 57 3.55 9.87 2.71
C ALA A 57 3.32 10.61 1.39
N THR A 58 2.25 10.31 0.67
CA THR A 58 2.01 10.82 -0.69
C THR A 58 0.68 11.54 -0.88
N ASN A 59 -0.22 11.46 0.11
CA ASN A 59 -1.60 11.94 0.05
C ASN A 59 -2.41 11.35 -1.11
N ALA A 60 -1.97 10.22 -1.67
CA ALA A 60 -2.69 9.44 -2.66
C ALA A 60 -3.16 8.12 -2.06
N PRO A 61 -4.24 7.50 -2.55
CA PRO A 61 -4.73 6.23 -2.00
C PRO A 61 -3.73 5.09 -2.13
N TYR A 62 -3.60 4.24 -1.10
CA TYR A 62 -2.84 2.99 -1.18
C TYR A 62 -3.36 2.09 -2.30
N PHE A 63 -4.68 2.01 -2.40
CA PHE A 63 -5.46 1.29 -3.41
C PHE A 63 -6.88 1.88 -3.42
N THR A 64 -7.65 1.55 -4.46
CA THR A 64 -9.08 1.87 -4.55
C THR A 64 -9.86 0.59 -4.79
N ILE A 65 -10.87 0.33 -3.95
CA ILE A 65 -11.78 -0.83 -4.07
C ILE A 65 -13.17 -0.32 -4.46
N PRO A 66 -13.63 -0.63 -5.68
CA PRO A 66 -14.97 -0.25 -6.12
C PRO A 66 -16.06 -0.99 -5.37
N VAL A 67 -17.18 -0.28 -5.13
CA VAL A 67 -18.39 -0.82 -4.50
C VAL A 67 -18.98 -2.01 -5.26
N LEU A 68 -18.89 -2.00 -6.60
CA LEU A 68 -19.49 -3.01 -7.48
C LEU A 68 -18.87 -4.40 -7.33
N GLY A 69 -17.67 -4.51 -6.75
CA GLY A 69 -17.00 -5.80 -6.59
C GLY A 69 -17.54 -6.64 -5.44
N TRP A 70 -18.30 -6.05 -4.51
CA TRP A 70 -18.80 -6.77 -3.35
C TRP A 70 -19.95 -7.71 -3.74
N GLY A 71 -19.68 -9.02 -3.69
CA GLY A 71 -20.72 -10.04 -3.71
C GLY A 71 -21.46 -10.15 -2.37
N ILE A 72 -22.43 -11.07 -2.31
CA ILE A 72 -23.20 -11.36 -1.10
C ILE A 72 -22.48 -12.38 -0.18
N GLY A 73 -23.02 -12.58 1.04
CA GLY A 73 -22.57 -13.64 1.95
C GLY A 73 -21.31 -13.29 2.75
N TRP A 74 -21.05 -12.00 3.01
CA TRP A 74 -20.03 -11.57 3.98
C TRP A 74 -20.56 -11.66 5.41
N SER A 75 -19.65 -11.87 6.36
CA SER A 75 -19.95 -12.08 7.77
C SER A 75 -18.70 -11.72 8.58
N THR A 76 -18.90 -11.47 9.88
CA THR A 76 -17.79 -11.24 10.81
C THR A 76 -16.74 -12.35 10.69
N GLY A 77 -15.47 -11.96 10.64
CA GLY A 77 -14.32 -12.86 10.52
C GLY A 77 -13.95 -13.23 9.08
N ASN A 78 -14.81 -12.96 8.09
CA ASN A 78 -14.41 -13.13 6.68
C ASN A 78 -13.31 -12.13 6.31
N VAL A 79 -12.41 -12.56 5.42
CA VAL A 79 -11.27 -11.75 5.01
C VAL A 79 -11.17 -11.71 3.49
N LEU A 80 -11.14 -10.50 2.91
CA LEU A 80 -10.63 -10.30 1.55
C LEU A 80 -9.12 -10.05 1.64
N ARG A 81 -8.32 -10.86 0.92
CA ARG A 81 -6.87 -10.68 0.84
C ARG A 81 -6.44 -10.34 -0.58
N PHE A 82 -5.51 -9.40 -0.68
CA PHE A 82 -4.86 -9.02 -1.93
C PHE A 82 -3.49 -8.43 -1.60
N ASN A 83 -2.61 -8.39 -2.60
CA ASN A 83 -1.29 -7.79 -2.47
C ASN A 83 -1.20 -6.62 -3.46
N THR A 84 -0.50 -5.57 -3.05
CA THR A 84 -0.10 -4.49 -3.93
C THR A 84 1.41 -4.53 -4.11
N VAL A 85 1.87 -4.06 -5.27
CA VAL A 85 3.30 -3.84 -5.54
C VAL A 85 3.46 -2.35 -5.80
N GLY A 86 4.25 -1.69 -4.96
CA GLY A 86 4.56 -0.27 -5.12
C GLY A 86 5.53 -0.04 -6.28
N ALA A 87 5.48 1.14 -6.88
CA ALA A 87 6.40 1.53 -7.95
C ALA A 87 7.83 1.78 -7.45
N MET A 88 8.01 2.03 -6.14
CA MET A 88 9.31 2.24 -5.53
C MET A 88 9.99 0.90 -5.24
N ALA A 89 10.95 0.51 -6.07
CA ALA A 89 11.76 -0.67 -5.81
C ALA A 89 12.70 -0.45 -4.60
N PRO A 90 12.89 -1.46 -3.73
CA PRO A 90 13.87 -1.37 -2.67
C PRO A 90 15.29 -1.34 -3.25
N VAL A 91 16.16 -0.52 -2.65
CA VAL A 91 17.60 -0.47 -3.01
C VAL A 91 18.46 -0.84 -1.79
N TRP A 92 19.50 -1.63 -2.03
CA TRP A 92 20.48 -1.99 -0.99
C TRP A 92 21.73 -1.13 -1.16
N VAL A 93 22.29 -0.66 -0.05
CA VAL A 93 23.41 0.28 -0.04
C VAL A 93 24.48 -0.26 0.89
N VAL A 94 25.72 -0.31 0.40
CA VAL A 94 26.90 -0.62 1.20
C VAL A 94 27.82 0.59 1.18
N ARG A 95 28.28 1.04 2.36
CA ARG A 95 29.26 2.11 2.49
C ARG A 95 30.57 1.55 3.02
N THR A 96 31.66 1.79 2.30
CA THR A 96 33.02 1.54 2.76
C THR A 96 33.76 2.87 2.94
N ILE A 97 34.58 2.98 3.98
CA ILE A 97 35.48 4.13 4.16
C ILE A 97 36.91 3.65 3.93
N GLN A 98 37.62 4.32 3.02
CA GLN A 98 39.03 4.08 2.81
C GLN A 98 39.82 4.60 4.02
N GLN A 99 40.78 3.82 4.53
CA GLN A 99 41.66 4.26 5.60
C GLN A 99 42.54 5.43 5.12
N GLY A 100 42.59 6.52 5.89
CA GLY A 100 43.38 7.70 5.57
C GLY A 100 43.48 8.64 6.79
N PRO A 101 44.31 9.70 6.72
CA PRO A 101 44.43 10.68 7.80
C PRO A 101 43.05 11.28 8.12
N ASN A 102 42.69 11.29 9.39
CA ASN A 102 41.37 11.73 9.85
C ASN A 102 41.29 13.27 9.84
N THR A 103 41.00 13.86 8.68
CA THR A 103 40.97 15.32 8.48
C THR A 103 39.56 15.92 8.48
N GLY A 104 38.50 15.10 8.59
CA GLY A 104 37.11 15.54 8.56
C GLY A 104 36.30 14.95 9.71
N THR A 105 35.68 15.80 10.54
CA THR A 105 34.91 15.36 11.72
C THR A 105 33.48 14.95 11.39
N ASN A 106 32.94 15.37 10.24
CA ASN A 106 31.54 15.16 9.87
C ASN A 106 31.40 14.74 8.39
N HIS A 107 30.76 13.60 8.16
CA HIS A 107 30.40 13.12 6.82
C HIS A 107 28.92 12.75 6.80
N SER A 108 28.15 13.34 5.88
CA SER A 108 26.78 12.96 5.59
C SER A 108 26.64 12.63 4.11
N PHE A 109 25.72 11.73 3.80
CA PHE A 109 25.25 11.48 2.44
C PHE A 109 23.74 11.23 2.50
N THR A 110 23.05 11.55 1.41
CA THR A 110 21.60 11.34 1.27
C THR A 110 21.35 10.56 0.01
N ILE A 111 20.44 9.59 0.08
CA ILE A 111 19.96 8.83 -1.07
C ILE A 111 18.52 9.24 -1.32
N LEU A 112 18.22 9.61 -2.57
CA LEU A 112 16.89 9.98 -3.02
C LEU A 112 16.55 9.11 -4.22
N SER A 113 15.51 8.28 -4.07
CA SER A 113 14.91 7.58 -5.22
C SER A 113 13.97 8.55 -5.93
N ARG A 114 14.18 8.73 -7.25
CA ARG A 114 13.26 9.46 -8.13
C ARG A 114 12.92 8.59 -9.33
N GLY A 115 11.63 8.41 -9.58
CA GLY A 115 11.11 7.87 -10.84
C GLY A 115 10.55 9.00 -11.69
N ASP A 116 10.73 8.91 -13.01
CA ASP A 116 10.06 9.77 -13.98
C ASP A 116 8.81 9.05 -14.52
N VAL A 117 7.85 9.82 -15.06
CA VAL A 117 6.71 9.27 -15.78
C VAL A 117 7.03 9.28 -17.26
N ASP A 118 7.11 8.11 -17.89
CA ASP A 118 7.24 8.06 -19.35
C ASP A 118 5.94 8.59 -19.96
N ARG A 119 6.04 9.66 -20.76
CA ARG A 119 4.90 10.26 -21.46
C ARG A 119 4.67 9.47 -22.75
N PRO A 120 3.43 9.05 -23.06
CA PRO A 120 3.11 8.42 -24.34
C PRO A 120 3.34 9.36 -25.54
#